data_AF-A0A6J4L862-F1
#
_entry.id   AF-A0A6J4L862-F1
#
_cell.length_a   1.000
_cell.length_b   1.000
_cell.length_c   1.000
_cell.angle_alpha   90.00
_cell.angle_beta   90.00
_cell.angle_gamma   90.00
#
_symmetry.space_group_name_H-M   'P 1'
#
loop_
_entity.id
_entity.type
_entity.pdbx_description
1 polymer ?
#
loop_
_entity_poly.entity_id
_entity_poly.type
_entity_poly.pdbx_seq_one_letter_code
_entity_poly.pdbx_strand_id
1 'polypeptide(L)'
;MSCGKDHETDCSEVLDRLAFFVDHELADADTAQIQRHLDECRPCLDMLLFEQRMKLQLARSGAEPCPDSLRQRVRVSIREVHLEFRQQP
;
A
#
# COMPACT_ATOMS: atom_id res chain seq x y z
N MET A 1 -20.05 5.22 6.85
CA MET A 1 -20.22 6.69 6.95
C MET A 1 -20.25 7.21 5.53
N SER A 2 -21.40 7.69 5.04
CA SER A 2 -21.50 8.29 3.70
C SER A 2 -21.17 9.78 3.79
N CYS A 3 -20.36 10.23 2.84
CA CYS A 3 -19.68 11.52 2.76
C CYS A 3 -20.57 12.65 2.16
N GLY A 4 -21.87 12.40 1.95
CA GLY A 4 -22.88 13.43 1.65
C GLY A 4 -22.78 14.12 0.29
N LYS A 5 -21.92 13.63 -0.62
CA LYS A 5 -21.77 14.10 -2.00
C LYS A 5 -21.92 12.93 -2.97
N ASP A 6 -22.39 13.22 -4.17
CA ASP A 6 -22.46 12.25 -5.27
C ASP A 6 -21.13 12.29 -6.05
N HIS A 7 -20.23 11.36 -5.73
CA HIS A 7 -19.06 11.00 -6.56
C HIS A 7 -19.38 9.71 -7.32
N GLU A 8 -18.69 9.51 -8.45
CA GLU A 8 -18.89 8.36 -9.37
C GLU A 8 -18.83 7.01 -8.65
N THR A 9 -17.92 6.87 -7.67
CA THR A 9 -17.78 5.67 -6.84
C THR A 9 -18.30 5.94 -5.45
N ASP A 10 -19.07 4.99 -4.91
CA ASP A 10 -19.66 5.12 -3.58
C ASP A 10 -18.59 5.05 -2.48
N CYS A 11 -18.78 5.86 -1.43
CA CYS A 11 -17.88 5.89 -0.28
C CYS A 11 -17.75 4.50 0.40
N SER A 12 -18.82 3.69 0.44
CA SER A 12 -18.74 2.34 1.03
C SER A 12 -17.86 1.40 0.21
N GLU A 13 -17.97 1.42 -1.12
CA GLU A 13 -17.14 0.59 -2.00
C GLU A 13 -15.65 0.93 -1.87
N VAL A 14 -15.33 2.23 -1.74
CA VAL A 14 -13.95 2.68 -1.52
C VAL A 14 -13.43 2.22 -0.16
N LEU A 15 -14.24 2.35 0.90
CA LEU A 15 -13.85 1.93 2.25
C LEU A 15 -13.64 0.41 2.34
N ASP A 16 -14.46 -0.39 1.65
CA ASP A 16 -14.34 -1.86 1.62
C ASP A 16 -13.05 -2.31 0.94
N ARG A 17 -12.55 -1.54 -0.04
CA ARG A 17 -11.31 -1.84 -0.78
C ARG A 17 -10.07 -1.12 -0.26
N LEU A 18 -10.22 -0.24 0.74
CA LEU A 18 -9.16 0.67 1.18
C LEU A 18 -7.94 -0.06 1.73
N ALA A 19 -8.15 -1.18 2.45
CA ALA A 19 -7.06 -1.98 3.00
C ALA A 19 -6.18 -2.57 1.88
N PHE A 20 -6.79 -3.13 0.84
CA PHE A 20 -6.10 -3.66 -0.35
C PHE A 20 -5.38 -2.56 -1.13
N PHE A 21 -6.00 -1.39 -1.25
CA PHE A 21 -5.37 -0.23 -1.86
C PHE A 21 -4.08 0.16 -1.11
N VAL A 22 -4.11 0.19 0.23
CA VAL A 22 -2.94 0.50 1.06
C VAL A 22 -1.84 -0.55 0.94
N ASP A 23 -2.19 -1.83 0.73
CA ASP A 23 -1.21 -2.91 0.51
C ASP A 23 -0.74 -3.04 -0.94
N HIS A 24 -1.23 -2.19 -1.85
CA HIS A 24 -0.98 -2.29 -3.30
C HIS A 24 -1.44 -3.63 -3.90
N GLU A 25 -2.56 -4.17 -3.41
CA GLU A 25 -3.14 -5.47 -3.82
C GLU A 25 -4.31 -5.34 -4.80
N LEU A 26 -4.51 -4.16 -5.38
CA LEU A 26 -5.57 -3.91 -6.37
C LEU A 26 -5.01 -3.91 -7.80
N ALA A 27 -5.86 -4.24 -8.76
CA ALA A 27 -5.51 -4.05 -10.17
C ALA A 27 -5.34 -2.56 -10.50
N ASP A 28 -4.58 -2.25 -11.55
CA ASP A 28 -4.28 -0.85 -11.92
C ASP A 28 -5.56 -0.02 -12.18
N ALA A 29 -6.57 -0.64 -12.80
CA ALA A 29 -7.85 0.01 -13.09
C ALA A 29 -8.60 0.39 -11.80
N ASP A 30 -8.62 -0.51 -10.83
CA ASP A 30 -9.28 -0.32 -9.53
C ASP A 30 -8.53 0.72 -8.67
N THR A 31 -7.20 0.72 -8.76
CA THR A 31 -6.33 1.69 -8.09
C THR A 31 -6.63 3.10 -8.58
N ALA A 32 -6.75 3.30 -9.90
CA ALA A 32 -7.06 4.60 -10.46
C ALA A 32 -8.46 5.12 -10.04
N GLN A 33 -9.45 4.23 -9.96
CA GLN A 33 -10.79 4.58 -9.49
C GLN A 33 -10.79 5.06 -8.04
N ILE A 34 -10.13 4.32 -7.14
CA ILE A 34 -10.02 4.70 -5.73
C ILE A 34 -9.25 6.00 -5.57
N GLN A 35 -8.15 6.19 -6.32
CA GLN A 35 -7.38 7.42 -6.29
C GLN A 35 -8.24 8.65 -6.64
N ARG A 36 -9.02 8.59 -7.73
CA ARG A 36 -9.93 9.68 -8.11
C ARG A 36 -10.90 10.03 -6.98
N HIS A 37 -11.50 9.03 -6.34
CA HIS A 37 -12.41 9.27 -5.23
C HIS A 37 -11.71 9.93 -4.03
N LEU A 38 -10.51 9.48 -3.68
CA LEU A 38 -9.73 10.04 -2.56
C LEU A 38 -9.32 11.50 -2.81
N ASP A 39 -9.12 11.89 -4.06
CA ASP A 39 -8.81 13.27 -4.45
C ASP A 39 -10.02 14.22 -4.24
N GLU A 40 -11.25 13.69 -4.31
CA GLU A 40 -12.50 14.45 -4.20
C GLU A 40 -13.18 14.34 -2.82
N CYS A 41 -12.90 13.26 -2.08
CA CYS A 41 -13.58 12.91 -0.83
C CYS A 41 -12.63 12.96 0.38
N ARG A 42 -12.66 14.10 1.08
CA ARG A 42 -11.86 14.31 2.29
C ARG A 42 -12.10 13.26 3.40
N PRO A 43 -13.35 12.85 3.71
CA PRO A 43 -13.58 11.80 4.70
C PRO A 43 -12.91 10.46 4.38
N CYS A 44 -12.94 10.02 3.11
CA CYS A 44 -12.25 8.79 2.71
C CYS A 44 -10.73 8.93 2.75
N LEU A 45 -10.20 10.12 2.42
CA LEU A 45 -8.77 10.40 2.58
C LEU A 45 -8.33 10.34 4.05
N ASP A 46 -9.13 10.85 4.97
CA ASP A 46 -8.82 10.76 6.41
C ASP A 46 -8.82 9.30 6.90
N MET A 47 -9.71 8.45 6.35
CA MET A 47 -9.69 7.00 6.60
C MET A 47 -8.44 6.32 6.03
N LEU A 48 -7.99 6.70 4.83
CA LEU A 48 -6.75 6.18 4.25
C LEU A 48 -5.54 6.47 5.15
N LEU A 49 -5.44 7.72 5.62
CA LEU A 49 -4.37 8.14 6.52
C LEU A 49 -4.43 7.39 7.86
N PHE A 50 -5.64 7.08 8.35
CA PHE A 50 -5.82 6.25 9.53
C PHE A 50 -5.29 4.83 9.31
N GLU A 51 -5.69 4.16 8.23
CA GLU A 51 -5.23 2.81 7.87
C GLU A 51 -3.70 2.73 7.76
N GLN A 52 -3.08 3.69 7.06
CA GLN A 52 -1.62 3.78 6.93
C GLN A 52 -0.92 3.93 8.30
N ARG A 53 -1.44 4.80 9.17
CA ARG A 53 -0.90 5.01 10.51
C ARG A 53 -1.05 3.77 11.38
N MET A 54 -2.20 3.11 11.30
CA MET A 54 -2.45 1.86 12.02
C MET A 54 -1.47 0.78 11.60
N LYS A 55 -1.29 0.54 10.30
CA LYS A 55 -0.32 -0.43 9.78
C LYS A 55 1.11 -0.11 10.22
N LEU A 56 1.53 1.15 10.14
CA LEU A 56 2.85 1.57 10.62
C LEU A 56 3.04 1.29 12.12
N GLN A 57 2.01 1.57 12.93
CA GLN A 57 2.05 1.32 14.36
C GLN A 57 2.18 -0.18 14.67
N LEU A 58 1.38 -1.02 13.99
CA LEU A 58 1.43 -2.47 14.15
C LEU A 58 2.78 -3.06 13.73
N ALA A 59 3.33 -2.60 12.61
CA ALA A 59 4.65 -3.03 12.13
C ALA A 59 5.77 -2.71 13.13
N ARG A 60 5.66 -1.61 13.89
CA ARG A 60 6.62 -1.27 14.94
C ARG A 60 6.47 -2.12 16.19
N SER A 61 5.24 -2.47 16.58
CA SER A 61 4.98 -3.24 17.79
C SER A 61 5.20 -4.75 17.64
N GLY A 62 5.04 -5.29 16.43
CA GLY A 62 5.03 -6.74 16.18
C GLY A 62 6.25 -7.28 15.43
N ALA A 63 7.28 -6.48 15.21
CA ALA A 63 8.44 -6.92 14.44
C ALA A 63 9.42 -7.73 15.29
N GLU A 64 9.48 -9.03 15.06
CA GLU A 64 10.63 -9.83 15.45
C GLU A 64 11.84 -9.48 14.57
N PRO A 65 13.06 -9.40 15.14
CA PRO A 65 14.25 -9.10 14.37
C PRO A 65 14.48 -10.19 13.31
N CYS A 66 14.54 -9.78 12.04
CA CYS A 66 14.86 -10.69 10.94
C CYS A 66 16.22 -11.37 11.19
N PRO A 67 16.29 -12.72 11.14
CA PRO A 67 17.53 -13.46 11.35
C PRO A 67 18.65 -13.00 10.43
N ASP A 68 19.86 -12.83 10.99
CA ASP A 68 21.00 -12.31 10.24
C ASP A 68 21.37 -13.18 9.03
N SER A 69 21.21 -14.50 9.14
CA SER A 69 21.44 -15.44 8.04
C SER A 69 20.53 -15.16 6.85
N LEU A 70 19.25 -14.88 7.09
CA LEU A 70 18.28 -14.52 6.05
C LEU A 70 18.63 -13.16 5.44
N ARG A 71 18.93 -12.17 6.30
CA ARG A 71 19.33 -10.82 5.86
C ARG A 71 20.56 -10.86 4.96
N GLN A 72 21.56 -11.66 5.30
CA GLN A 72 22.78 -11.82 4.48
C GLN A 72 22.45 -12.46 3.13
N ARG A 73 21.67 -13.54 3.11
CA ARG A 73 21.24 -14.20 1.86
C ARG A 73 20.52 -13.25 0.91
N VAL A 74 19.57 -12.46 1.42
CA VAL A 74 18.84 -11.46 0.64
C VAL A 74 19.79 -10.40 0.07
N ARG A 75 20.73 -9.89 0.89
CA ARG A 75 21.71 -8.90 0.41
C ARG A 75 22.62 -9.43 -0.68
N VAL A 76 23.05 -10.70 -0.61
CA VAL A 76 23.84 -11.33 -1.66
C VAL A 76 23.03 -11.45 -2.93
N SER A 77 21.81 -12.00 -2.85
CA SER A 77 20.92 -12.16 -4.01
C SER A 77 20.61 -10.82 -4.70
N ILE A 78 20.33 -9.75 -3.95
CA ILE A 78 20.11 -8.41 -4.52
C ILE A 78 21.35 -7.91 -5.26
N ARG A 79 22.56 -8.15 -4.73
CA ARG A 79 23.81 -7.73 -5.39
C ARG A 79 24.05 -8.49 -6.68
N GLU A 80 23.80 -9.79 -6.70
CA GLU A 80 23.94 -10.64 -7.89
C GLU A 80 23.03 -10.14 -9.00
N VAL A 81 21.74 -9.95 -8.70
CA VAL A 81 20.74 -9.41 -9.64
C VAL A 81 21.16 -8.03 -10.17
N HIS A 82 21.67 -7.15 -9.30
CA HIS A 82 22.12 -5.82 -9.74
C HIS A 82 23.35 -5.88 -10.67
N LEU A 83 24.24 -6.86 -10.49
CA LEU A 83 25.37 -7.08 -11.41
C LEU A 83 24.89 -7.58 -12.77
N GLU A 84 23.92 -8.48 -12.80
CA GLU A 84 23.30 -8.97 -14.04
C GLU A 84 22.65 -7.83 -14.84
N PHE A 85 21.84 -6.99 -14.19
CA PHE A 85 21.22 -5.84 -14.85
C PHE A 85 22.24 -4.82 -15.37
N ARG A 86 23.35 -4.62 -14.66
CA ARG A 86 24.40 -3.68 -15.09
C ARG A 86 25.25 -4.24 -16.25
N GLN A 87 25.24 -5.54 -16.46
CA GLN A 87 25.97 -6.23 -17.53
C GLN A 87 25.13 -6.50 -18.78
N GLN A 88 23.81 -6.25 -18.74
CA GLN A 88 22.96 -6.29 -19.92
C GLN A 88 23.22 -5.02 -20.78
N PRO A 89 23.56 -5.17 -22.07
CA PRO A 89 23.87 -4.07 -22.99
C PRO A 89 22.65 -3.20 -23.34
#